data_AF-A0A1B6DDW6-F1
#
_entry.id   AF-A0A1B6DDW6-F1
#
_cell.length_a   1.000
_cell.length_b   1.000
_cell.length_c   1.000
_cell.angle_alpha   90.00
_cell.angle_beta   90.00
_cell.angle_gamma   90.00
#
_symmetry.space_group_name_H-M   'P 1'
#
loop_
_entity.id
_entity.type
_entity.pdbx_description
1 polymer ?
#
loop_
_entity_poly.entity_id
_entity_poly.type
_entity_poly.pdbx_seq_one_letter_code
_entity_poly.pdbx_strand_id
1 'polypeptide(L)'
;MRRKSLLNRKVIVKSDTPTGDVLLDEALKRMKETDPPGTTQCWIDYLTGETWNPLKMRYQLRNVRERLAKNLVEKGVLTTEKQNFLLFDMTTHPLTDNTAKTRLVKKVQDAVLGKWVNDAQRMDKRMLSLLLLSHASDVLENAFAPLNDDDYELAMKRVRELIDLDLEVEAMKSSNHEIIWAVFAAFTKT
;
A
#
# COMPACT_ATOMS: atom_id res chain seq x y z
N MET A 1 -24.24 18.30 -14.22
CA MET A 1 -23.81 16.89 -14.38
C MET A 1 -23.32 16.39 -13.02
N ARG A 2 -23.95 15.38 -12.40
CA ARG A 2 -23.59 14.90 -11.05
C ARG A 2 -22.26 14.13 -11.13
N ARG A 3 -21.29 14.48 -10.28
CA ARG A 3 -19.98 13.81 -10.22
C ARG A 3 -20.19 12.33 -9.85
N LYS A 4 -19.55 11.41 -10.58
CA LYS A 4 -19.59 9.97 -10.26
C LYS A 4 -18.94 9.72 -8.89
N SER A 5 -19.50 8.76 -8.13
CA SER A 5 -18.89 8.25 -6.89
C SER A 5 -17.45 7.82 -7.16
N LEU A 6 -16.58 8.03 -6.16
CA LEU A 6 -15.14 7.80 -6.21
C LEU A 6 -14.77 6.42 -6.79
N LEU A 7 -15.44 5.35 -6.35
CA LEU A 7 -15.17 3.98 -6.81
C LEU A 7 -15.67 3.70 -8.24
N ASN A 8 -16.60 4.50 -8.74
CA ASN A 8 -17.12 4.39 -10.11
C ASN A 8 -16.29 5.20 -11.12
N ARG A 9 -15.24 5.90 -10.67
CA ARG A 9 -14.33 6.64 -11.53
C ARG A 9 -13.31 5.67 -12.15
N LYS A 10 -12.99 5.92 -13.43
CA LYS A 10 -12.00 5.15 -14.16
C LYS A 10 -10.61 5.70 -13.91
N VAL A 11 -9.62 4.81 -13.78
CA VAL A 11 -8.22 5.19 -13.60
C VAL A 11 -7.61 5.43 -14.97
N ILE A 12 -7.02 6.62 -15.17
CA ILE A 12 -6.44 7.03 -16.44
C ILE A 12 -4.92 7.13 -16.29
N VAL A 13 -4.20 6.46 -17.18
CA VAL A 13 -2.73 6.58 -17.29
C VAL A 13 -2.40 7.92 -17.93
N LYS A 14 -1.77 8.81 -17.16
CA LYS A 14 -1.33 10.14 -17.64
C LYS A 14 0.09 10.13 -18.23
N SER A 15 0.93 9.22 -17.75
CA SER A 15 2.30 9.03 -18.22
C SER A 15 2.63 7.54 -18.16
N ASP A 16 3.33 7.06 -19.17
CA ASP A 16 3.82 5.69 -19.32
C ASP A 16 5.34 5.58 -19.13
N THR A 17 5.96 6.62 -18.56
CA THR A 17 7.39 6.62 -18.27
C THR A 17 7.72 5.53 -17.24
N PRO A 18 8.69 4.65 -17.49
CA PRO A 18 9.10 3.63 -16.52
C PRO A 18 9.54 4.24 -15.19
N THR A 19 9.12 3.60 -14.09
CA THR A 19 9.43 4.01 -12.72
C THR A 19 10.74 3.41 -12.22
N GLY A 20 11.23 2.33 -12.85
CA GLY A 20 12.39 1.58 -12.41
C GLY A 20 12.08 0.53 -11.35
N ASP A 21 10.82 0.41 -10.90
CA ASP A 21 10.36 -0.71 -10.09
C ASP A 21 9.61 -1.72 -10.96
N VAL A 22 10.10 -2.96 -10.98
CA VAL A 22 9.60 -4.02 -11.87
C VAL A 22 8.10 -4.30 -11.65
N LEU A 23 7.58 -4.21 -10.42
CA LEU A 23 6.17 -4.46 -10.13
C LEU A 23 5.29 -3.30 -10.61
N LEU A 24 5.74 -2.07 -10.37
CA LEU A 24 5.03 -0.87 -10.83
C LEU A 24 5.00 -0.79 -12.35
N ASP A 25 6.12 -1.10 -13.01
CA ASP A 25 6.23 -1.04 -14.47
C ASP A 25 5.39 -2.14 -15.15
N GLU A 26 5.31 -3.33 -14.56
CA GLU A 26 4.41 -4.40 -15.03
C GLU A 26 2.93 -4.01 -14.89
N ALA A 27 2.54 -3.42 -13.75
CA ALA A 27 1.20 -2.92 -13.55
C ALA A 27 0.87 -1.78 -14.54
N LEU A 28 1.78 -0.82 -14.71
CA LEU A 28 1.63 0.31 -15.63
C LEU A 28 1.45 -0.15 -17.07
N LYS A 29 2.22 -1.16 -17.51
CA LYS A 29 2.07 -1.76 -18.84
C LYS A 29 0.66 -2.34 -19.05
N ARG A 30 0.14 -3.10 -18.09
CA ARG A 30 -1.22 -3.66 -18.13
C ARG A 30 -2.29 -2.58 -18.16
N MET A 31 -2.09 -1.51 -17.40
CA MET A 31 -2.97 -0.34 -17.37
C MET A 31 -3.03 0.38 -18.70
N LYS A 32 -1.89 0.58 -19.36
CA LYS A 32 -1.79 1.21 -20.68
C LYS A 32 -2.45 0.37 -21.77
N GLU A 33 -2.26 -0.94 -21.78
CA GLU A 33 -2.80 -1.84 -22.80
C GLU A 33 -4.31 -2.11 -22.67
N THR A 34 -4.95 -1.61 -21.61
CA THR A 34 -6.35 -1.92 -21.32
C THR A 34 -7.28 -0.78 -21.74
N ASP A 35 -8.13 -1.08 -22.72
CA ASP A 35 -9.22 -0.23 -23.17
C ASP A 35 -10.54 -1.03 -23.17
N PRO A 36 -11.64 -0.51 -22.59
CA PRO A 36 -11.75 0.73 -21.82
C PRO A 36 -11.03 0.67 -20.45
N PRO A 37 -10.64 1.82 -19.87
CA PRO A 37 -9.98 1.84 -18.56
C PRO A 37 -10.82 1.24 -17.43
N GLY A 38 -10.15 0.57 -16.48
CA GLY A 38 -10.73 -0.01 -15.27
C GLY A 38 -11.02 1.02 -14.17
N THR A 39 -11.91 0.68 -13.23
CA THR A 39 -12.01 1.40 -11.94
C THR A 39 -10.88 0.96 -11.01
N THR A 40 -10.70 1.65 -9.88
CA THR A 40 -9.70 1.25 -8.87
C THR A 40 -9.92 -0.20 -8.39
N GLN A 41 -11.16 -0.58 -8.07
CA GLN A 41 -11.49 -1.95 -7.65
C GLN A 41 -11.10 -2.97 -8.72
N CYS A 42 -11.47 -2.76 -9.98
CA CYS A 42 -11.11 -3.68 -11.05
C CYS A 42 -9.59 -3.86 -11.16
N TRP A 43 -8.81 -2.80 -10.99
CA TRP A 43 -7.35 -2.91 -11.03
C TRP A 43 -6.79 -3.70 -9.86
N ILE A 44 -7.36 -3.55 -8.66
CA ILE A 44 -7.00 -4.38 -7.51
C ILE A 44 -7.29 -5.84 -7.85
N ASP A 45 -8.53 -6.19 -8.23
CA ASP A 45 -8.93 -7.56 -8.56
C ASP A 45 -8.08 -8.18 -9.69
N TYR A 46 -7.71 -7.38 -10.70
CA TYR A 46 -6.88 -7.85 -11.81
C TYR A 46 -5.45 -8.16 -11.35
N LEU A 47 -4.87 -7.30 -10.52
CA LEU A 47 -3.47 -7.43 -10.09
C LEU A 47 -3.32 -8.48 -8.97
N THR A 48 -4.33 -8.67 -8.13
CA THR A 48 -4.39 -9.73 -7.10
C THR A 48 -4.76 -11.09 -7.70
N GLY A 49 -5.46 -11.09 -8.84
CA GLY A 49 -5.96 -12.31 -9.49
C GLY A 49 -7.32 -12.77 -8.97
N GLU A 50 -8.08 -11.90 -8.32
CA GLU A 50 -9.44 -12.15 -7.82
C GLU A 50 -10.50 -12.01 -8.93
N THR A 51 -10.09 -11.66 -10.14
CA THR A 51 -10.99 -11.58 -11.29
C THR A 51 -11.33 -12.94 -11.88
N TRP A 52 -12.61 -13.12 -12.22
CA TRP A 52 -13.12 -14.29 -12.93
C TRP A 52 -13.09 -14.18 -14.46
N ASN A 53 -12.60 -13.06 -15.01
CA ASN A 53 -12.51 -12.89 -16.46
C ASN A 53 -11.26 -13.62 -17.01
N PRO A 54 -11.40 -14.68 -17.84
CA PRO A 54 -10.25 -15.47 -18.32
C PRO A 54 -9.22 -14.63 -19.10
N LEU A 55 -9.67 -13.61 -19.83
CA LEU A 55 -8.78 -12.71 -20.58
C LEU A 55 -7.98 -11.80 -19.64
N LYS A 56 -8.47 -11.54 -18.44
CA LYS A 56 -7.81 -10.66 -17.46
C LYS A 56 -7.06 -11.44 -16.38
N MET A 57 -7.20 -12.76 -16.27
CA MET A 57 -6.41 -13.58 -15.33
C MET A 57 -4.89 -13.43 -15.51
N ARG A 58 -4.43 -13.17 -16.75
CA ARG A 58 -3.01 -12.90 -17.04
C ARG A 58 -2.49 -11.59 -16.42
N TYR A 59 -3.38 -10.77 -15.86
CA TYR A 59 -3.05 -9.48 -15.25
C TYR A 59 -2.59 -9.63 -13.80
N GLN A 60 -2.64 -10.83 -13.24
CA GLN A 60 -2.17 -11.07 -11.88
C GLN A 60 -0.66 -10.84 -11.79
N LEU A 61 -0.22 -10.10 -10.77
CA LEU A 61 1.20 -9.98 -10.44
C LEU A 61 1.64 -11.27 -9.75
N ARG A 62 2.65 -11.93 -10.30
CA ARG A 62 3.19 -13.19 -9.76
C ARG A 62 4.49 -12.96 -9.00
N ASN A 63 4.74 -13.84 -8.03
CA ASN A 63 5.95 -13.89 -7.22
C ASN A 63 6.27 -12.54 -6.55
N VAL A 64 5.23 -11.85 -6.08
CA VAL A 64 5.35 -10.49 -5.53
C VAL A 64 6.27 -10.48 -4.32
N ARG A 65 6.16 -11.48 -3.43
CA ARG A 65 6.98 -11.59 -2.22
C ARG A 65 8.45 -11.75 -2.56
N GLU A 66 8.78 -12.65 -3.47
CA GLU A 66 10.14 -12.95 -3.90
C GLU A 66 10.76 -11.72 -4.58
N ARG A 67 9.99 -11.02 -5.42
CA ARG A 67 10.43 -9.79 -6.10
C ARG A 67 10.65 -8.64 -5.13
N LEU A 68 9.77 -8.47 -4.13
CA LEU A 68 9.95 -7.47 -3.07
C LEU A 68 11.19 -7.79 -2.22
N ALA A 69 11.38 -9.05 -1.84
CA ALA A 69 12.55 -9.48 -1.08
C ALA A 69 13.84 -9.19 -1.86
N LYS A 70 13.89 -9.53 -3.16
CA LYS A 70 15.03 -9.20 -4.03
C LYS A 70 15.29 -7.69 -4.09
N ASN A 71 14.25 -6.87 -4.28
CA ASN A 71 14.41 -5.40 -4.27
C ASN A 71 14.94 -4.88 -2.93
N LEU A 72 14.57 -5.50 -1.81
CA LEU A 72 15.10 -5.13 -0.49
C LEU A 72 16.54 -5.60 -0.28
N VAL A 73 16.94 -6.73 -0.86
CA VAL A 73 18.34 -7.17 -0.91
C VAL A 73 19.20 -6.21 -1.73
N GLU A 74 18.73 -5.81 -2.92
CA GLU A 74 19.44 -4.84 -3.77
C GLU A 74 19.61 -3.47 -3.09
N LYS A 75 18.66 -3.10 -2.21
CA LYS A 75 18.74 -1.89 -1.38
C LYS A 75 19.54 -2.06 -0.09
N GLY A 76 20.08 -3.25 0.18
CA GLY A 76 20.89 -3.56 1.36
C GLY A 76 20.10 -3.69 2.68
N VAL A 77 18.77 -3.77 2.62
CA VAL A 77 17.92 -3.94 3.81
C VAL A 77 17.90 -5.39 4.28
N LEU A 78 17.83 -6.32 3.33
CA LEU A 78 17.91 -7.76 3.56
C LEU A 78 19.23 -8.30 2.98
N THR A 79 19.61 -9.51 3.40
CA THR A 79 20.66 -10.30 2.72
C THR A 79 20.06 -11.56 2.08
N THR A 80 20.88 -12.34 1.40
CA THR A 80 20.50 -13.66 0.89
C THR A 80 21.38 -14.70 1.56
N GLU A 81 20.74 -15.66 2.23
CA GLU A 81 21.41 -16.77 2.88
C GLU A 81 20.87 -18.09 2.33
N LYS A 82 21.74 -19.05 2.09
CA LYS A 82 21.35 -20.42 1.77
C LYS A 82 21.39 -21.24 3.06
N GLN A 83 20.22 -21.61 3.57
CA GLN A 83 20.10 -22.47 4.74
C GLN A 83 19.93 -23.91 4.28
N ASN A 84 20.83 -24.79 4.73
CA ASN A 84 20.76 -26.21 4.42
C ASN A 84 20.00 -26.91 5.56
N PHE A 85 18.82 -27.42 5.27
CA PHE A 85 18.06 -28.28 6.16
C PHE A 85 18.37 -29.75 5.86
N LEU A 86 18.06 -30.66 6.78
CA LEU A 86 18.36 -32.09 6.65
C LEU A 86 17.86 -32.70 5.33
N LEU A 87 16.74 -32.21 4.80
CA LEU A 87 16.07 -32.78 3.63
C LEU A 87 16.02 -31.85 2.40
N PHE A 88 16.40 -30.58 2.54
CA PHE A 88 16.33 -29.59 1.46
C PHE A 88 17.16 -28.35 1.78
N ASP A 89 17.52 -27.60 0.74
CA ASP A 89 18.09 -26.27 0.92
C ASP A 89 17.01 -25.21 0.69
N MET A 90 17.02 -24.16 1.50
CA MET A 90 16.11 -23.02 1.35
C MET A 90 16.91 -21.72 1.31
N THR A 91 16.58 -20.87 0.35
CA THR A 91 17.11 -19.50 0.32
C THR A 91 16.25 -18.63 1.24
N THR A 92 16.87 -17.99 2.21
CA THR A 92 16.21 -17.08 3.16
C THR A 92 16.72 -15.66 2.98
N HIS A 93 15.92 -14.70 3.44
CA HIS A 93 16.22 -13.27 3.34
C HIS A 93 16.16 -12.59 4.71
N PRO A 94 17.15 -12.85 5.60
CA PRO A 94 17.14 -12.23 6.91
C PRO A 94 17.40 -10.73 6.83
N LEU A 95 16.88 -10.01 7.84
CA LEU A 95 17.04 -8.57 7.98
C LEU A 95 18.45 -8.24 8.47
N THR A 96 19.19 -7.45 7.69
CA THR A 96 20.52 -6.96 8.05
C THR A 96 20.48 -5.53 8.57
N ASP A 97 19.70 -4.64 7.92
CA ASP A 97 19.57 -3.25 8.36
C ASP A 97 18.42 -3.08 9.38
N ASN A 98 18.72 -3.44 10.64
CA ASN A 98 17.81 -3.21 11.75
C ASN A 98 17.53 -1.71 11.97
N THR A 99 18.47 -0.83 11.61
CA THR A 99 18.31 0.62 11.77
C THR A 99 17.21 1.15 10.86
N ALA A 100 17.15 0.69 9.60
CA ALA A 100 16.09 1.05 8.67
C ALA A 100 14.71 0.61 9.18
N LYS A 101 14.59 -0.63 9.68
CA LYS A 101 13.33 -1.13 10.26
C LYS A 101 12.89 -0.29 11.46
N THR A 102 13.78 -0.08 12.44
CA THR A 102 13.45 0.72 13.64
C THR A 102 13.08 2.16 13.27
N ARG A 103 13.76 2.76 12.29
CA ARG A 103 13.44 4.10 11.79
C ARG A 103 12.05 4.15 11.15
N LEU A 104 11.68 3.14 10.38
CA LEU A 104 10.35 3.03 9.78
C LEU A 104 9.26 2.93 10.85
N VAL A 105 9.43 2.02 11.82
CA VAL A 105 8.47 1.83 12.94
C VAL A 105 8.30 3.14 13.71
N LYS A 106 9.40 3.80 14.09
CA LYS A 106 9.34 5.09 14.78
C LYS A 106 8.64 6.17 13.95
N LYS A 107 8.86 6.20 12.64
CA LYS A 107 8.20 7.18 11.75
C LYS A 107 6.69 6.99 11.71
N VAL A 108 6.22 5.73 11.74
CA VAL A 108 4.79 5.38 11.79
C VAL A 108 4.20 5.77 13.15
N GLN A 109 4.86 5.44 14.25
CA GLN A 109 4.45 5.83 15.61
C GLN A 109 4.38 7.36 15.75
N ASP A 110 5.45 8.07 15.39
CA ASP A 110 5.51 9.54 15.46
C ASP A 110 4.35 10.20 14.69
N ALA A 111 3.95 9.64 13.54
CA ALA A 111 2.90 10.20 12.69
C ALA A 111 1.52 10.20 13.36
N VAL A 112 1.25 9.25 14.24
CA VAL A 112 0.00 9.16 15.02
C VAL A 112 0.16 9.59 16.47
N LEU A 113 1.36 10.02 16.88
CA LEU A 113 1.67 10.53 18.22
C LEU A 113 2.13 11.99 18.15
N GLY A 114 3.44 12.23 18.26
CA GLY A 114 4.02 13.57 18.41
C GLY A 114 3.92 14.47 17.17
N LYS A 115 3.69 13.91 15.98
CA LYS A 115 3.56 14.64 14.70
C LYS A 115 2.16 14.53 14.10
N TRP A 116 1.18 14.17 14.92
CA TRP A 116 -0.19 14.05 14.48
C TRP A 116 -0.74 15.37 13.92
N VAL A 117 -1.53 15.25 12.85
CA VAL A 117 -2.23 16.37 12.23
C VAL A 117 -3.70 16.01 12.11
N ASN A 118 -4.59 16.83 12.71
CA ASN A 118 -6.03 16.57 12.73
C ASN A 118 -6.69 16.62 11.34
N ASP A 119 -6.04 17.25 10.36
CA ASP A 119 -6.51 17.30 8.98
C ASP A 119 -5.68 16.34 8.12
N ALA A 120 -6.30 15.23 7.69
CA ALA A 120 -5.68 14.23 6.83
C ALA A 120 -5.18 14.82 5.49
N GLN A 121 -5.73 15.95 5.04
CA GLN A 121 -5.23 16.62 3.84
C GLN A 121 -3.82 17.19 4.02
N ARG A 122 -3.48 17.61 5.24
CA ARG A 122 -2.18 18.19 5.59
C ARG A 122 -1.11 17.16 5.92
N MET A 123 -1.51 15.91 6.15
CA MET A 123 -0.56 14.81 6.34
C MET A 123 0.22 14.53 5.04
N ASP A 124 1.50 14.18 5.17
CA ASP A 124 2.30 13.68 4.06
C ASP A 124 1.60 12.49 3.39
N LYS A 125 1.36 12.57 2.07
CA LYS A 125 0.54 11.59 1.37
C LYS A 125 1.15 10.19 1.38
N ARG A 126 2.47 10.08 1.43
CA ARG A 126 3.16 8.80 1.56
C ARG A 126 2.95 8.19 2.94
N MET A 127 3.04 9.00 4.00
CA MET A 127 2.73 8.55 5.36
C MET A 127 1.26 8.17 5.54
N LEU A 128 0.33 9.00 5.05
CA LEU A 128 -1.10 8.68 5.08
C LEU A 128 -1.39 7.35 4.39
N SER A 129 -0.88 7.17 3.17
CA SER A 129 -1.04 5.90 2.43
C SER A 129 -0.43 4.72 3.16
N LEU A 130 0.74 4.91 3.79
CA LEU A 130 1.40 3.87 4.59
C LEU A 130 0.54 3.44 5.79
N LEU A 131 -0.01 4.39 6.56
CA LEU A 131 -0.89 4.10 7.70
C LEU A 131 -2.11 3.30 7.27
N LEU A 132 -2.81 3.78 6.24
CA LEU A 132 -4.06 3.19 5.76
C LEU A 132 -3.84 1.79 5.15
N LEU A 133 -2.80 1.62 4.32
CA LEU A 133 -2.49 0.32 3.71
C LEU A 133 -1.93 -0.67 4.75
N SER A 134 -1.15 -0.20 5.73
CA SER A 134 -0.66 -1.07 6.81
C SER A 134 -1.80 -1.55 7.70
N HIS A 135 -2.82 -0.70 7.93
CA HIS A 135 -4.04 -1.10 8.62
C HIS A 135 -4.84 -2.12 7.79
N ALA A 136 -5.12 -1.83 6.52
CA ALA A 136 -5.85 -2.75 5.63
C ALA A 136 -5.15 -4.10 5.43
N SER A 137 -3.82 -4.15 5.60
CA SER A 137 -3.01 -5.37 5.51
C SER A 137 -2.78 -6.06 6.86
N ASP A 138 -3.38 -5.57 7.94
CA ASP A 138 -3.29 -6.13 9.30
C ASP A 138 -1.85 -6.24 9.84
N VAL A 139 -1.00 -5.27 9.51
CA VAL A 139 0.41 -5.23 9.96
C VAL A 139 0.74 -4.00 10.79
N LEU A 140 -0.18 -3.04 10.92
CA LEU A 140 0.05 -1.79 11.64
C LEU A 140 0.23 -2.02 13.15
N GLU A 141 -0.47 -3.00 13.73
CA GLU A 141 -0.37 -3.33 15.16
C GLU A 141 1.05 -3.73 15.57
N ASN A 142 1.82 -4.36 14.66
CA ASN A 142 3.23 -4.67 14.90
C ASN A 142 4.10 -3.43 15.17
N ALA A 143 3.72 -2.27 14.62
CA ALA A 143 4.41 -1.02 14.87
C ALA A 143 4.00 -0.40 16.22
N PHE A 144 2.85 -0.75 16.77
CA PHE A 144 2.34 -0.19 18.03
C PHE A 144 2.56 -1.09 19.24
N ALA A 145 2.78 -2.39 19.05
CA ALA A 145 3.07 -3.35 20.12
C ALA A 145 4.18 -2.90 21.11
N PRO A 146 5.22 -2.13 20.72
CA PRO A 146 6.24 -1.63 21.65
C PRO A 146 5.85 -0.35 22.43
N LEU A 147 4.69 0.25 22.16
CA LEU A 147 4.22 1.47 22.86
C LEU A 147 3.76 1.12 24.28
N ASN A 148 3.74 2.13 25.16
CA ASN A 148 3.01 2.02 26.43
C ASN A 148 1.49 2.09 26.19
N ASP A 149 0.70 1.70 27.20
CA ASP A 149 -0.76 1.60 27.10
C ASP A 149 -1.41 2.92 26.65
N ASP A 150 -1.02 4.06 27.23
CA ASP A 150 -1.59 5.38 26.91
C ASP A 150 -1.31 5.79 25.45
N ASP A 151 -0.07 5.62 24.99
CA ASP A 151 0.33 5.91 23.61
C ASP A 151 -0.32 4.93 22.63
N TYR A 152 -0.48 3.67 23.00
CA TYR A 152 -1.16 2.67 22.20
C TYR A 152 -2.64 3.04 21.99
N GLU A 153 -3.36 3.36 23.07
CA GLU A 153 -4.75 3.80 22.99
C GLU A 153 -4.92 5.06 22.13
N LEU A 154 -4.04 6.04 22.32
CA LEU A 154 -4.06 7.28 21.54
C LEU A 154 -3.78 7.04 20.06
N ALA A 155 -2.77 6.22 19.74
CA ALA A 155 -2.43 5.84 18.37
C ALA A 155 -3.60 5.14 17.69
N MET A 156 -4.20 4.15 18.34
CA MET A 156 -5.35 3.40 17.82
C MET A 156 -6.59 4.29 17.63
N LYS A 157 -6.83 5.23 18.56
CA LYS A 157 -7.90 6.22 18.41
C LYS A 157 -7.71 7.07 17.15
N ARG A 158 -6.51 7.60 16.92
CA ARG A 158 -6.20 8.43 15.74
C ARG A 158 -6.22 7.67 14.43
N VAL A 159 -5.80 6.40 14.45
CA VAL A 159 -5.95 5.51 13.28
C VAL A 159 -7.43 5.31 12.97
N ARG A 160 -8.28 5.07 13.98
CA ARG A 160 -9.74 4.98 13.80
C ARG A 160 -10.33 6.27 13.23
N GLU A 161 -9.90 7.44 13.70
CA GLU A 161 -10.31 8.74 13.14
C GLU A 161 -9.98 8.86 11.64
N LEU A 162 -8.87 8.28 11.15
CA LEU A 162 -8.55 8.24 9.72
C LEU A 162 -9.41 7.26 8.94
N ILE A 163 -9.79 6.14 9.56
CA ILE A 163 -10.57 5.09 8.89
C ILE A 163 -12.03 5.50 8.72
N ASP A 164 -12.57 6.20 9.71
CA ASP A 164 -13.95 6.67 9.71
C ASP A 164 -14.17 7.95 8.88
N LEU A 165 -13.14 8.41 8.15
CA LEU A 165 -13.26 9.57 7.25
C LEU A 165 -14.26 9.31 6.11
N ASP A 166 -15.04 10.33 5.78
CA ASP A 166 -15.82 10.34 4.54
C ASP A 166 -14.90 10.57 3.33
N LEU A 167 -14.58 9.47 2.65
CA LEU A 167 -13.62 9.45 1.55
C LEU A 167 -14.10 10.16 0.30
N GLU A 168 -15.42 10.27 0.09
CA GLU A 168 -15.97 11.06 -1.01
C GLU A 168 -15.74 12.55 -0.75
N VAL A 169 -15.95 13.00 0.49
CA VAL A 169 -15.69 14.38 0.92
C VAL A 169 -14.19 14.69 0.87
N GLU A 170 -13.34 13.80 1.38
CA GLU A 170 -11.89 14.00 1.35
C GLU A 170 -11.33 14.04 -0.08
N ALA A 171 -11.83 13.21 -0.98
CA ALA A 171 -11.46 13.25 -2.39
C ALA A 171 -11.90 14.55 -3.09
N MET A 172 -12.93 15.25 -2.58
CA MET A 172 -13.37 16.52 -3.13
C MET A 172 -12.49 17.71 -2.70
N LYS A 173 -11.79 17.60 -1.57
CA LYS A 173 -10.94 18.68 -1.03
C LYS A 173 -9.61 18.85 -1.80
N SER A 174 -9.12 17.81 -2.47
CA SER A 174 -7.85 17.84 -3.21
C SER A 174 -7.96 17.14 -4.56
N SER A 175 -7.69 17.87 -5.65
CA SER A 175 -7.76 17.34 -7.02
C SER A 175 -6.57 16.47 -7.43
N ASN A 176 -5.41 16.62 -6.76
CA ASN A 176 -4.16 16.02 -7.24
C ASN A 176 -3.93 14.58 -6.77
N HIS A 177 -4.67 14.10 -5.78
CA HIS A 177 -4.44 12.78 -5.15
C HIS A 177 -5.73 11.98 -4.94
N GLU A 178 -6.76 12.20 -5.76
CA GLU A 178 -8.05 11.48 -5.67
C GLU A 178 -7.88 9.95 -5.70
N ILE A 179 -6.87 9.45 -6.40
CA ILE A 179 -6.60 8.01 -6.50
C ILE A 179 -6.26 7.39 -5.14
N ILE A 180 -5.61 8.11 -4.24
CA ILE A 180 -5.26 7.61 -2.89
C ILE A 180 -6.55 7.32 -2.12
N TRP A 181 -7.50 8.25 -2.17
CA TRP A 181 -8.80 8.08 -1.54
C TRP A 181 -9.61 6.98 -2.21
N ALA A 182 -9.53 6.83 -3.53
CA ALA A 182 -10.20 5.75 -4.25
C ALA A 182 -9.65 4.37 -3.88
N VAL A 183 -8.33 4.25 -3.69
CA VAL A 183 -7.70 3.02 -3.19
C VAL A 183 -8.15 2.76 -1.77
N PHE A 184 -8.18 3.79 -0.91
CA PHE A 184 -8.63 3.59 0.47
C PHE A 184 -10.10 3.17 0.54
N ALA A 185 -10.97 3.78 -0.28
CA ALA A 185 -12.37 3.40 -0.38
C ALA A 185 -12.59 1.97 -0.90
N ALA A 186 -11.65 1.43 -1.66
CA ALA A 186 -11.71 0.05 -2.14
C ALA A 186 -11.46 -0.95 -1.00
N PHE A 187 -10.56 -0.61 -0.07
CA PHE A 187 -10.25 -1.46 1.09
C PHE A 187 -11.21 -1.32 2.27
N THR A 188 -11.97 -0.22 2.36
CA THR A 188 -12.95 -0.02 3.45
C THR A 188 -14.35 -0.52 3.13
N LYS A 189 -14.68 -0.78 1.86
CA LYS A 189 -16.02 -1.25 1.44
C LYS A 189 -16.10 -2.74 1.09
N THR A 190 -14.99 -3.45 1.10
CA THR A 190 -14.92 -4.92 1.08
C THR A 190 -15.17 -5.47 2.47
#